data_AF-A0A819HSQ6-F1
#
_entry.id   AF-A0A819HSQ6-F1
#
_cell.length_a   1.000
_cell.length_b   1.000
_cell.length_c   1.000
_cell.angle_alpha   90.00
_cell.angle_beta   90.00
_cell.angle_gamma   90.00
#
_symmetry.space_group_name_H-M   'P 1'
#
loop_
_entity.id
_entity.type
_entity.pdbx_description
1 polymer ?
#
loop_
_entity_poly.entity_id
_entity_poly.type
_entity_poly.pdbx_seq_one_letter_code
_entity_poly.pdbx_strand_id
1 'polypeptide(L)'
;MKPLSNIEIGECVLVINKENKLIYGPIEGFSHLKRNSSFSFLLINIEIDDHRYITTSLFISPNHLIFLANDKEVNNAIFASQLHSGDHIKYVYKNEIILGKIRNIYLTIEEGYYVPLTPSGTIIIDNVLVSNYASVNNHYLAHNVIKIYR
;
A
#
# COMPACT_ATOMS: atom_id res chain seq x y z
N MET A 1 -8.24 -2.47 -12.87
CA MET A 1 -7.50 -1.29 -12.35
C MET A 1 -6.44 -0.88 -13.35
N LYS A 2 -6.08 0.41 -13.38
CA LYS A 2 -4.98 0.92 -14.21
C LYS A 2 -3.64 0.58 -13.52
N PRO A 3 -2.61 0.12 -14.26
CA PRO A 3 -1.30 -0.13 -13.66
C PRO A 3 -0.66 1.18 -13.19
N LEU A 4 0.11 1.12 -12.10
CA LEU A 4 0.83 2.29 -11.54
C LEU A 4 1.74 2.96 -12.58
N SER A 5 2.28 2.20 -13.53
CA SER A 5 3.10 2.70 -14.63
C SER A 5 2.37 3.73 -15.50
N ASN A 6 1.04 3.68 -15.57
CA ASN A 6 0.25 4.54 -16.44
C ASN A 6 -0.51 5.61 -15.65
N ILE A 7 -0.39 5.65 -14.32
CA ILE A 7 -1.09 6.63 -13.49
C ILE A 7 -0.44 8.02 -13.67
N GLU A 8 -1.29 9.03 -13.80
CA GLU A 8 -0.88 10.44 -13.97
C GLU A 8 -1.24 11.29 -12.75
N ILE A 9 -0.54 12.42 -12.59
CA ILE A 9 -0.86 13.41 -11.56
C ILE A 9 -2.26 13.96 -11.82
N GLY A 10 -3.07 14.07 -10.77
CA GLY A 10 -4.46 14.50 -10.83
C GLY A 10 -5.47 13.36 -10.99
N GLU A 11 -5.04 12.14 -11.39
CA GLU A 11 -5.95 11.00 -11.44
C GLU A 11 -6.37 10.57 -10.03
N CYS A 12 -7.65 10.25 -9.88
CA CYS A 12 -8.22 9.80 -8.61
C CYS A 12 -7.99 8.31 -8.39
N VAL A 13 -7.40 7.97 -7.24
CA VAL A 13 -7.22 6.59 -6.77
C VAL A 13 -7.98 6.37 -5.47
N LEU A 14 -8.25 5.10 -5.15
CA LEU A 14 -8.90 4.74 -3.91
C LEU A 14 -7.92 4.90 -2.73
N VAL A 15 -8.37 5.60 -1.69
CA VAL A 15 -7.62 5.89 -0.47
C VAL A 15 -8.51 5.77 0.76
N ILE A 16 -7.91 5.79 1.96
CA ILE A 16 -8.65 5.91 3.22
C ILE A 16 -8.51 7.32 3.79
N ASN A 17 -9.62 7.96 4.14
CA ASN A 17 -9.61 9.26 4.80
C ASN A 17 -9.39 9.17 6.33
N LYS A 18 -9.32 10.31 7.01
CA LYS A 18 -9.12 10.36 8.48
C LYS A 18 -10.25 9.68 9.29
N GLU A 19 -11.42 9.48 8.69
CA GLU A 19 -12.58 8.80 9.31
C GLU A 19 -12.61 7.29 8.98
N ASN A 20 -11.52 6.74 8.43
CA ASN A 20 -11.43 5.34 7.99
C ASN A 20 -12.41 4.95 6.88
N LYS A 21 -12.90 5.93 6.11
CA LYS A 21 -13.78 5.70 4.96
C LYS A 21 -12.97 5.63 3.67
N LEU A 22 -13.36 4.69 2.81
CA LEU A 22 -12.84 4.58 1.45
C LEU A 22 -13.39 5.72 0.60
N ILE A 23 -12.49 6.53 0.05
CA ILE A 23 -12.82 7.66 -0.83
C ILE A 23 -11.86 7.70 -2.02
N TYR A 24 -12.22 8.42 -3.06
CA TYR A 24 -11.31 8.74 -4.15
C TYR A 24 -10.53 10.02 -3.86
N GLY A 25 -9.21 9.97 -3.97
CA GLY A 25 -8.33 11.12 -3.80
C GLY A 25 -7.34 11.23 -4.98
N PRO A 26 -6.96 12.45 -5.39
CA PRO A 26 -6.05 12.64 -6.51
C PRO A 26 -4.62 12.20 -6.16
N ILE A 27 -3.89 11.73 -7.15
CA ILE A 27 -2.43 11.61 -7.09
C ILE A 27 -1.84 13.01 -7.19
N GLU A 28 -1.16 13.46 -6.15
CA GLU A 28 -0.62 14.82 -6.08
C GLU A 28 0.83 14.90 -6.61
N GLY A 29 1.45 13.76 -6.90
CA GLY A 29 2.83 13.66 -7.33
C GLY A 29 3.45 12.30 -7.03
N PHE A 30 4.76 12.18 -7.24
CA PHE A 30 5.54 10.98 -6.92
C PHE A 30 6.78 11.40 -6.14
N SER A 31 6.99 10.85 -4.94
CA SER A 31 8.21 11.14 -4.15
C SER A 31 9.43 10.42 -4.71
N HIS A 32 9.24 9.30 -5.39
CA HIS A 32 10.25 8.61 -6.16
C HIS A 32 9.61 7.95 -7.38
N LEU A 33 10.18 8.19 -8.56
CA LEU A 33 9.72 7.64 -9.83
C LEU A 33 10.91 7.24 -10.69
N LYS A 34 11.05 5.93 -10.95
CA LYS A 34 12.00 5.38 -11.93
C LYS A 34 11.27 4.37 -12.78
N ARG A 35 11.31 4.48 -14.10
CA ARG A 35 10.51 3.61 -15.01
C ARG A 35 11.34 2.49 -15.60
N ASN A 36 12.51 2.81 -16.15
CA ASN A 36 13.30 1.88 -16.97
C ASN A 36 14.47 1.29 -16.19
N SER A 37 14.20 0.75 -14.99
CA SER A 37 15.22 0.18 -14.11
C SER A 37 14.60 -0.92 -13.27
N SER A 38 15.36 -2.00 -13.07
CA SER A 38 14.93 -3.13 -12.26
C SER A 38 15.28 -2.92 -10.79
N PHE A 39 14.33 -3.24 -9.91
CA PHE A 39 14.51 -3.15 -8.46
C PHE A 39 14.06 -4.46 -7.81
N SER A 40 14.57 -4.71 -6.60
CA SER A 40 14.11 -5.83 -5.79
C SER A 40 12.81 -5.47 -5.08
N PHE A 41 11.84 -6.37 -5.18
CA PHE A 41 10.54 -6.28 -4.53
C PHE A 41 10.24 -7.55 -3.75
N LEU A 42 9.34 -7.43 -2.78
CA LEU A 42 8.64 -8.55 -2.18
C LEU A 42 7.38 -8.82 -2.99
N LEU A 43 7.21 -10.06 -3.44
CA LEU A 43 5.96 -10.60 -3.96
C LEU A 43 5.21 -11.25 -2.79
N ILE A 44 4.12 -10.63 -2.37
CA ILE A 44 3.30 -11.07 -1.24
C ILE A 44 2.01 -11.67 -1.78
N ASN A 45 1.82 -12.97 -1.56
CA ASN A 45 0.59 -13.66 -1.93
C ASN A 45 -0.39 -13.64 -0.76
N ILE A 46 -1.60 -13.16 -1.02
CA ILE A 46 -2.62 -12.88 -0.01
C ILE A 46 -3.88 -13.66 -0.37
N GLU A 47 -4.49 -14.27 0.63
CA GLU A 47 -5.75 -14.98 0.50
C GLU A 47 -6.81 -14.36 1.39
N ILE A 48 -8.03 -14.22 0.85
CA ILE A 48 -9.20 -13.75 1.57
C ILE A 48 -10.16 -14.92 1.76
N ASP A 49 -10.31 -15.34 3.01
CA ASP A 49 -11.24 -16.40 3.42
C ASP A 49 -12.56 -15.78 3.91
N ASP A 50 -13.36 -15.29 2.97
CA ASP A 50 -14.76 -14.87 3.17
C ASP A 50 -15.67 -15.74 2.29
N HIS A 51 -15.54 -17.07 2.43
CA HIS A 51 -16.30 -18.09 1.68
C HIS A 51 -16.14 -18.04 0.15
N ARG A 52 -15.16 -17.29 -0.37
CA ARG A 52 -14.97 -17.03 -1.82
C ARG A 52 -13.58 -17.41 -2.35
N TYR A 53 -12.64 -17.78 -1.47
CA TYR A 53 -11.27 -18.18 -1.82
C TYR A 53 -10.61 -17.23 -2.85
N ILE A 54 -10.65 -15.93 -2.57
CA ILE A 54 -10.05 -14.91 -3.44
C ILE A 54 -8.55 -14.83 -3.11
N THR A 55 -7.71 -14.77 -4.14
CA THR A 55 -6.27 -14.54 -3.98
C THR A 55 -5.84 -13.28 -4.72
N THR A 56 -4.87 -12.58 -4.16
CA THR A 56 -4.19 -11.43 -4.81
C THR A 56 -2.69 -11.51 -4.55
N SER A 57 -1.92 -10.79 -5.34
CA SER A 57 -0.49 -10.63 -5.18
C SER A 57 -0.14 -9.15 -5.15
N LEU A 58 0.67 -8.74 -4.17
CA LEU A 58 1.17 -7.38 -4.06
C LEU A 58 2.70 -7.37 -4.27
N PHE A 59 3.16 -6.47 -5.14
CA PHE A 59 4.58 -6.15 -5.31
C PHE A 59 4.91 -4.89 -4.53
N ILE A 60 5.82 -4.99 -3.56
CA ILE A 60 6.14 -3.88 -2.66
C ILE A 60 7.61 -3.91 -2.26
N SER A 61 8.24 -2.74 -2.14
CA SER A 61 9.65 -2.71 -1.76
C SER A 61 9.82 -3.08 -0.28
N PRO A 62 10.95 -3.70 0.13
CA PRO A 62 11.14 -4.15 1.50
C PRO A 62 11.04 -3.03 2.57
N ASN A 63 11.30 -1.78 2.17
CA ASN A 63 11.28 -0.61 3.06
C ASN A 63 9.96 0.17 2.99
N HIS A 64 8.99 -0.29 2.20
CA HIS A 64 7.68 0.38 2.12
C HIS A 64 6.84 0.04 3.34
N LEU A 65 6.05 1.01 3.82
CA LEU A 65 5.18 0.79 4.97
C LEU A 65 3.83 0.17 4.57
N ILE A 66 3.43 -0.87 5.30
CA ILE A 66 2.15 -1.57 5.16
C ILE A 66 1.43 -1.70 6.49
N PHE A 67 0.10 -1.64 6.47
CA PHE A 67 -0.72 -1.66 7.66
C PHE A 67 -1.08 -3.10 8.06
N LEU A 68 -0.62 -3.53 9.23
CA LEU A 68 -1.10 -4.76 9.86
C LEU A 68 -2.53 -4.57 10.37
N ALA A 69 -3.32 -5.62 10.32
CA ALA A 69 -4.70 -5.59 10.75
C ALA A 69 -4.91 -5.96 12.24
N ASN A 70 -3.83 -6.01 13.01
CA ASN A 70 -3.81 -6.62 14.34
C ASN A 70 -4.21 -5.65 15.47
N ASP A 71 -4.41 -4.36 15.18
CA ASP A 71 -4.71 -3.36 16.20
C ASP A 71 -5.97 -2.55 15.90
N LYS A 72 -6.66 -2.19 16.98
CA LYS A 72 -7.74 -1.19 17.01
C LYS A 72 -7.27 0.18 16.49
N GLU A 73 -5.96 0.38 16.38
CA GLU A 73 -5.35 1.54 15.78
C GLU A 73 -5.14 1.32 14.28
N VAL A 74 -5.65 2.25 13.48
CA VAL A 74 -5.48 2.24 12.03
C VAL A 74 -4.01 2.42 11.58
N ASN A 75 -3.12 2.66 12.53
CA ASN A 75 -1.86 3.37 12.33
C ASN A 75 -0.62 2.51 12.53
N ASN A 76 -0.77 1.22 12.87
CA ASN A 76 0.37 0.33 13.02
C ASN A 76 0.88 -0.09 11.63
N ALA A 77 1.72 0.77 11.06
CA ALA A 77 2.41 0.54 9.81
C ALA A 77 3.81 0.00 10.10
N ILE A 78 4.15 -1.14 9.49
CA ILE A 78 5.47 -1.76 9.59
C ILE A 78 6.14 -1.79 8.23
N PHE A 79 7.46 -1.99 8.19
CA PHE A 79 8.14 -2.23 6.93
C PHE A 79 7.68 -3.56 6.32
N ALA A 80 7.50 -3.61 5.00
CA ALA A 80 7.09 -4.83 4.31
C ALA A 80 8.08 -5.99 4.53
N SER A 81 9.36 -5.69 4.74
CA SER A 81 10.41 -6.66 5.14
C SER A 81 10.16 -7.35 6.49
N GLN A 82 9.31 -6.79 7.33
CA GLN A 82 8.96 -7.34 8.64
C GLN A 82 7.70 -8.22 8.61
N LEU A 83 7.07 -8.37 7.43
CA LEU A 83 5.90 -9.24 7.28
C LEU A 83 6.30 -10.71 7.30
N HIS A 84 5.41 -11.53 7.84
CA HIS A 84 5.53 -12.97 7.89
C HIS A 84 4.29 -13.65 7.30
N SER A 85 4.48 -14.89 6.85
CA SER A 85 3.34 -15.73 6.46
C SER A 85 2.45 -15.97 7.67
N GLY A 86 1.14 -15.78 7.49
CA GLY A 86 0.15 -15.83 8.57
C GLY A 86 -0.29 -14.45 9.08
N ASP A 87 0.45 -13.38 8.79
CA ASP A 87 0.02 -12.01 9.12
C ASP A 87 -1.26 -11.63 8.37
N HIS A 88 -2.04 -10.74 8.98
CA HIS A 88 -3.24 -10.18 8.39
C HIS A 88 -3.02 -8.73 8.01
N ILE A 89 -3.45 -8.37 6.81
CA ILE A 89 -3.39 -7.02 6.26
C ILE A 89 -4.78 -6.55 5.84
N LYS A 90 -4.94 -5.25 5.70
CA LYS A 90 -6.21 -4.64 5.27
C LYS A 90 -6.38 -4.80 3.76
N TYR A 91 -7.41 -5.55 3.37
CA TYR A 91 -7.81 -5.79 1.99
C TYR A 91 -9.14 -5.10 1.70
N VAL A 92 -9.32 -4.58 0.49
CA VAL A 92 -10.54 -3.88 0.07
C VAL A 92 -11.33 -4.76 -0.89
N TYR A 93 -12.54 -5.12 -0.50
CA TYR A 93 -13.47 -5.89 -1.32
C TYR A 93 -14.83 -5.20 -1.33
N LYS A 94 -15.42 -4.98 -2.53
CA LYS A 94 -16.75 -4.34 -2.68
C LYS A 94 -16.92 -3.05 -1.85
N ASN A 95 -15.87 -2.23 -1.78
CA ASN A 95 -15.83 -0.98 -1.03
C ASN A 95 -15.93 -1.14 0.50
N GLU A 96 -15.54 -2.30 1.01
CA GLU A 96 -15.39 -2.60 2.43
C GLU A 96 -13.96 -3.04 2.73
N ILE A 97 -13.49 -2.74 3.93
CA ILE A 97 -12.18 -3.17 4.42
C ILE A 97 -12.38 -4.49 5.17
N ILE A 98 -11.75 -5.55 4.66
CA ILE A 98 -11.73 -6.88 5.23
C ILE A 98 -10.28 -7.32 5.48
N LEU A 99 -10.10 -8.52 6.02
CA LEU A 99 -8.78 -9.08 6.29
C LEU A 99 -8.31 -9.98 5.16
N GLY A 100 -7.08 -9.74 4.70
CA GLY A 100 -6.35 -10.66 3.83
C GLY A 100 -5.22 -11.32 4.62
N LYS A 101 -5.10 -12.65 4.55
CA LYS A 101 -4.04 -13.42 5.19
C LYS A 101 -2.88 -13.62 4.23
N ILE A 102 -1.67 -13.29 4.66
CA ILE A 102 -0.45 -13.55 3.89
C ILE A 102 -0.19 -15.06 3.89
N ARG A 103 -0.08 -15.64 2.69
CA ARG A 103 0.24 -17.05 2.52
C ARG A 103 1.72 -17.29 2.36
N ASN A 104 2.35 -16.53 1.47
CA ASN A 104 3.76 -16.66 1.13
C ASN A 104 4.33 -15.28 0.76
N ILE A 105 5.64 -15.11 0.98
CA ILE A 105 6.40 -13.92 0.60
C ILE A 105 7.64 -14.40 -0.15
N TYR A 106 7.89 -13.83 -1.33
CA TYR A 106 9.05 -14.15 -2.16
C TYR A 106 9.82 -12.88 -2.52
N LEU A 107 11.12 -13.01 -2.76
CA LEU A 107 11.90 -11.95 -3.39
C LEU A 107 11.74 -12.05 -4.91
N THR A 108 11.47 -10.93 -5.57
CA THR A 108 11.41 -10.83 -7.03
C THR A 108 12.15 -9.59 -7.51
N ILE A 109 12.37 -9.50 -8.82
CA ILE A 109 12.93 -8.33 -9.49
C ILE A 109 11.87 -7.84 -10.47
N GLU A 110 11.41 -6.61 -10.27
CA GLU A 110 10.42 -5.98 -11.16
C GLU A 110 10.99 -4.70 -11.77
N GLU A 111 10.46 -4.31 -12.93
CA GLU A 111 10.79 -3.06 -13.58
C GLU A 111 9.95 -1.90 -13.06
N GLY A 112 10.62 -0.81 -12.75
CA GLY A 112 10.00 0.43 -12.30
C GLY A 112 9.84 0.53 -10.79
N TYR A 113 9.78 1.76 -10.30
CA TYR A 113 9.64 2.12 -8.90
C TYR A 113 8.76 3.36 -8.81
N TYR A 114 7.59 3.21 -8.19
CA TYR A 114 6.55 4.22 -8.18
C TYR A 114 6.11 4.47 -6.73
N VAL A 115 6.39 5.67 -6.21
CA VAL A 115 5.93 6.09 -4.88
C VAL A 115 4.96 7.27 -5.04
N PRO A 116 3.69 7.00 -5.40
CA PRO A 116 2.69 8.04 -5.54
C PRO A 116 2.44 8.72 -4.19
N LEU A 117 2.02 9.99 -4.23
CA LEU A 117 1.59 10.77 -3.08
C LEU A 117 0.09 11.07 -3.19
N THR A 118 -0.63 10.89 -2.09
CA THR A 118 -2.07 11.18 -1.96
C THR A 118 -2.31 12.08 -0.74
N PRO A 119 -3.42 12.85 -0.69
CA PRO A 119 -3.70 13.75 0.43
C PRO A 119 -3.85 13.02 1.78
N SER A 120 -4.32 11.78 1.74
CA SER A 120 -4.47 10.93 2.93
C SER A 120 -3.15 10.34 3.40
N GLY A 121 -2.14 10.23 2.53
CA GLY A 121 -0.91 9.50 2.81
C GLY A 121 -1.07 7.98 2.68
N THR A 122 -2.25 7.49 2.27
CA THR A 122 -2.56 6.08 2.00
C THR A 122 -3.00 5.87 0.55
N ILE A 123 -2.86 4.65 0.05
CA ILE A 123 -3.31 4.26 -1.29
C ILE A 123 -3.70 2.78 -1.30
N ILE A 124 -4.72 2.43 -2.08
CA ILE A 124 -5.07 1.03 -2.35
C ILE A 124 -4.37 0.55 -3.64
N ILE A 125 -3.53 -0.47 -3.53
CA ILE A 125 -2.82 -1.11 -4.64
C ILE A 125 -3.15 -2.59 -4.62
N ASP A 126 -3.59 -3.15 -5.74
CA ASP A 126 -4.01 -4.56 -5.86
C ASP A 126 -4.97 -5.00 -4.74
N ASN A 127 -5.90 -4.10 -4.42
CA ASN A 127 -6.89 -4.23 -3.35
C ASN A 127 -6.31 -4.26 -1.92
N VAL A 128 -5.02 -3.95 -1.72
CA VAL A 128 -4.38 -3.86 -0.41
C VAL A 128 -4.18 -2.41 -0.01
N LEU A 129 -4.48 -2.09 1.25
CA LEU A 129 -4.15 -0.78 1.82
C LEU A 129 -2.67 -0.68 2.15
N VAL A 130 -1.99 0.30 1.54
CA VAL A 130 -0.58 0.60 1.81
C VAL A 130 -0.38 2.08 2.13
N SER A 131 0.75 2.40 2.76
CA SER A 131 1.18 3.77 3.00
C SER A 131 1.73 4.41 1.73
N ASN A 132 1.84 5.72 1.65
CA ASN A 132 2.59 6.44 0.59
C ASN A 132 4.08 6.66 0.97
N TYR A 133 4.54 6.04 2.06
CA TYR A 133 5.84 6.32 2.69
C TYR A 133 6.69 5.07 2.78
N ALA A 134 7.98 5.24 2.52
CA ALA A 134 8.96 4.15 2.45
C ALA A 134 10.27 4.43 3.21
N SER A 135 10.34 5.51 3.99
CA SER A 135 11.61 5.97 4.62
C SER A 135 11.52 6.27 6.11
N VAL A 136 10.32 6.45 6.66
CA VAL A 136 10.11 6.77 8.09
C VAL A 136 9.21 5.69 8.67
N ASN A 137 9.64 5.04 9.75
CA ASN A 137 8.93 3.97 10.44
C ASN A 137 7.61 4.39 11.12
N ASN A 138 7.19 5.64 10.93
CA ASN A 138 5.95 6.20 11.46
C ASN A 138 5.28 7.01 10.35
N HIS A 139 4.25 6.43 9.76
CA HIS A 139 3.43 7.04 8.73
C HIS A 139 2.94 8.45 9.12
N TYR A 140 2.48 8.64 10.37
CA TYR A 140 1.96 9.93 10.84
C TYR A 140 3.05 10.99 10.88
N LEU A 141 4.24 10.65 11.38
CA LEU A 141 5.36 11.58 11.40
C LEU A 141 5.81 11.91 9.98
N ALA A 142 5.93 10.91 9.10
CA ALA A 142 6.26 11.12 7.69
C ALA A 142 5.26 12.08 7.02
N HIS A 143 3.97 11.82 7.22
CA HIS A 143 2.89 12.60 6.63
C HIS A 143 2.81 14.02 7.15
N ASN A 144 2.93 14.21 8.46
CA ASN A 144 2.87 15.53 9.07
C ASN A 144 4.08 16.39 8.69
N VAL A 145 5.28 15.79 8.59
CA VAL A 145 6.48 16.52 8.13
C VAL A 145 6.33 16.94 6.67
N ILE A 146 5.93 16.03 5.78
CA ILE A 146 5.78 16.36 4.36
C ILE A 146 4.69 17.41 4.13
N LYS A 147 3.59 17.38 4.90
CA LYS A 147 2.55 18.42 4.84
C LYS A 147 3.04 19.82 5.20
N ILE A 148 4.09 19.96 6.01
CA ILE A 148 4.64 21.29 6.35
C ILE A 148 5.41 21.90 5.16
N TYR A 149 5.92 21.06 4.26
CA TYR A 149 6.72 21.48 3.10
C TYR A 149 5.93 21.51 1.78
N ARG A 150 4.60 21.39 1.83
CA ARG A 150 3.69 21.50 0.69
C ARG A 150 2.79 22.70 0.87
#